data_AF-A0A1G5LD76-F1
#
_entry.id   AF-A0A1G5LD76-F1
#
_cell.length_a   1.000
_cell.length_b   1.000
_cell.length_c   1.000
_cell.angle_alpha   90.00
_cell.angle_beta   90.00
_cell.angle_gamma   90.00
#
_symmetry.space_group_name_H-M   'P 1'
#
loop_
_entity.id
_entity.type
_entity.pdbx_description
1 polymer ?
#
loop_
_entity_poly.entity_id
_entity_poly.type
_entity_poly.pdbx_seq_one_letter_code
_entity_poly.pdbx_strand_id
1 'polypeptide(L)'
;MNNVLILIFGMALVTYIPRLLPFLIVSKSKLPDGLRQFLTFIPYTALGALIIPGVFNSIPELPLAAIMAILFATIYAWKKGGIIVPVLGSIGVAFAVLYLNNFLGL
;
A
#
# COMPACT_ATOMS: atom_id res chain seq x y z
N MET A 1 20.92 -13.94 23.37
CA MET A 1 19.81 -14.74 22.78
C MET A 1 18.48 -14.54 23.54
N ASN A 2 18.48 -14.40 24.88
CA ASN A 2 17.24 -14.16 25.66
C ASN A 2 16.56 -12.78 25.43
N ASN A 3 17.32 -11.74 25.06
CA ASN A 3 16.76 -10.40 24.87
C ASN A 3 15.84 -10.28 23.65
N VAL A 4 16.06 -11.12 22.62
CA VAL A 4 15.23 -11.11 21.40
C VAL A 4 13.83 -11.65 21.71
N LEU A 5 13.74 -12.70 22.54
CA LEU A 5 12.45 -13.25 22.98
C LEU A 5 11.65 -12.23 23.81
N ILE A 6 12.31 -11.50 24.72
CA ILE A 6 11.69 -10.42 25.49
C ILE A 6 11.25 -9.26 24.59
N LEU A 7 12.05 -8.89 23.58
CA LEU A 7 11.68 -7.85 22.61
C LEU A 7 10.49 -8.26 21.74
N ILE A 8 10.45 -9.52 21.27
CA ILE A 8 9.33 -10.05 20.49
C ILE A 8 8.06 -10.03 21.34
N PHE A 9 8.11 -10.52 22.59
CA PHE A 9 6.96 -10.51 23.49
C PHE A 9 6.52 -9.09 23.86
N GLY A 10 7.46 -8.19 24.12
CA GLY A 10 7.18 -6.78 24.40
C GLY A 10 6.54 -6.06 23.22
N MET A 11 7.07 -6.24 22.01
CA MET A 11 6.51 -5.68 20.78
C MET A 11 5.13 -6.27 20.47
N ALA A 12 4.96 -7.58 20.66
CA ALA A 12 3.67 -8.24 20.48
C ALA A 12 2.61 -7.65 21.43
N LEU A 13 2.90 -7.52 22.72
CA LEU A 13 1.98 -6.91 23.69
C LEU A 13 1.63 -5.46 23.30
N VAL A 14 2.64 -4.62 23.07
CA VAL A 14 2.45 -3.19 22.74
C VAL A 14 1.76 -2.99 21.40
N THR A 15 1.87 -3.91 20.44
CA THR A 15 1.19 -3.80 19.13
C THR A 15 -0.23 -4.36 19.19
N TYR A 16 -0.44 -5.46 19.92
CA TYR A 16 -1.72 -6.15 19.98
C TYR A 16 -2.73 -5.38 20.84
N ILE A 17 -2.29 -4.78 21.95
CA ILE A 17 -3.14 -4.00 22.86
C ILE A 17 -3.87 -2.85 22.11
N PRO A 18 -3.18 -1.91 21.41
CA PRO A 18 -3.84 -0.85 20.66
C PRO A 18 -4.61 -1.34 19.42
N ARG A 19 -4.38 -2.57 18.92
CA ARG A 19 -5.15 -3.12 17.78
C ARG A 19 -6.45 -3.76 18.23
N LEU A 20 -6.44 -4.43 19.38
CA LEU A 20 -7.62 -5.09 19.95
C LEU A 20 -8.52 -4.15 20.73
N LEU A 21 -7.97 -3.13 21.39
CA LEU A 21 -8.77 -2.16 22.12
C LEU A 21 -9.85 -1.51 21.23
N PRO A 22 -9.50 -0.96 20.05
CA PRO A 22 -10.48 -0.38 19.15
C PRO A 22 -11.48 -1.43 18.67
N PHE A 23 -11.01 -2.65 18.38
CA PHE A 23 -11.87 -3.72 17.88
C PHE A 23 -12.92 -4.14 18.91
N LEU A 24 -12.55 -4.28 20.18
CA LEU A 24 -13.45 -4.63 21.28
C LEU A 24 -14.42 -3.50 21.64
N ILE A 25 -13.96 -2.24 21.66
CA ILE A 25 -14.80 -1.06 21.94
C ILE A 25 -15.82 -0.87 20.81
N VAL A 26 -15.37 -0.94 19.55
CA VAL A 26 -16.22 -0.86 18.36
C VAL A 26 -17.19 -2.03 18.26
N SER A 27 -16.82 -3.23 18.72
CA SER A 27 -17.71 -4.39 18.68
C SER A 27 -18.82 -4.36 19.73
N LYS A 28 -18.66 -3.64 20.85
CA LYS A 28 -19.69 -3.55 21.91
C LYS A 28 -20.61 -2.34 21.77
N SER A 29 -20.11 -1.25 21.20
CA SER A 29 -20.93 -0.09 20.87
C SER A 29 -21.59 -0.31 19.51
N LYS A 30 -22.93 -0.26 19.43
CA LYS A 30 -23.61 -0.10 18.13
C LYS A 30 -23.14 1.23 17.54
N LEU A 31 -22.05 1.20 16.77
CA LEU A 31 -21.61 2.36 16.00
C LEU A 31 -22.82 2.81 15.18
N PRO A 32 -23.22 4.09 15.25
CA PRO A 32 -24.28 4.59 14.39
C PRO A 32 -23.86 4.38 12.93
N ASP A 33 -24.81 4.01 12.06
CA ASP A 33 -24.53 3.55 10.69
C ASP A 33 -23.65 4.53 9.90
N GLY A 34 -23.79 5.84 10.15
CA GLY A 34 -22.95 6.87 9.55
C GLY A 34 -21.46 6.78 9.91
N LEU A 35 -21.13 6.45 11.16
CA LEU A 35 -19.73 6.30 11.61
C LEU A 35 -19.12 5.01 11.06
N ARG A 36 -19.89 3.92 10.99
CA ARG A 36 -19.44 2.66 10.39
C ARG A 36 -19.13 2.81 8.90
N GLN A 37 -19.97 3.53 8.16
CA GLN A 37 -19.71 3.87 6.77
C GLN A 37 -18.48 4.76 6.63
N PHE A 38 -18.35 5.81 7.46
CA PHE A 38 -17.18 6.69 7.46
C PHE A 38 -15.86 5.93 7.71
N LEU A 39 -15.81 5.09 8.74
CA LEU A 39 -14.64 4.26 9.05
C LEU A 39 -14.29 3.28 7.92
N THR A 40 -15.27 2.84 7.13
CA THR A 40 -15.03 1.99 5.96
C THR A 40 -14.34 2.76 4.84
N PHE A 41 -14.58 4.07 4.71
CA PHE A 41 -13.92 4.90 3.69
C PHE A 41 -12.47 5.28 4.04
N ILE A 42 -12.13 5.41 5.33
CA ILE A 42 -10.78 5.82 5.76
C ILE A 42 -9.67 4.96 5.13
N PRO A 43 -9.70 3.62 5.17
CA PRO A 43 -8.65 2.80 4.56
C PRO A 43 -8.50 3.00 3.06
N TYR A 44 -9.60 3.10 2.31
CA TYR A 44 -9.55 3.29 0.86
C TYR A 44 -8.97 4.66 0.50
N THR A 45 -9.37 5.71 1.23
CA THR A 45 -8.83 7.06 1.05
C THR A 45 -7.36 7.12 1.43
N ALA A 46 -6.95 6.48 2.53
CA ALA A 46 -5.56 6.41 2.95
C ALA A 46 -4.68 5.70 1.92
N LEU A 47 -5.13 4.56 1.38
CA LEU A 47 -4.42 3.85 0.31
C LEU A 47 -4.27 4.74 -0.92
N GLY A 48 -5.33 5.41 -1.37
CA GLY A 48 -5.24 6.35 -2.50
C GLY A 48 -4.27 7.51 -2.22
N ALA A 49 -4.39 8.14 -1.05
CA ALA A 49 -3.53 9.24 -0.63
C ALA A 49 -2.06 8.85 -0.45
N LEU A 50 -1.76 7.56 -0.20
CA LEU A 50 -0.40 7.03 -0.12
C LEU A 50 0.14 6.62 -1.49
N ILE A 51 -0.67 5.96 -2.32
CA ILE A 51 -0.25 5.42 -3.63
C ILE A 51 0.08 6.53 -4.61
N ILE A 52 -0.76 7.57 -4.72
CA ILE A 52 -0.54 8.66 -5.67
C ILE A 52 0.84 9.32 -5.46
N PRO A 53 1.16 9.91 -4.28
CA PRO A 53 2.47 10.50 -4.06
C PRO A 53 3.58 9.43 -4.04
N GLY A 54 3.30 8.20 -3.60
CA GLY A 54 4.27 7.11 -3.60
C GLY A 54 4.80 6.79 -5.00
N VAL A 55 3.91 6.78 -6.00
CA VAL A 55 4.32 6.55 -7.40
C VAL A 55 5.06 7.75 -7.97
N PHE A 56 4.55 8.96 -7.78
CA PHE A 56 5.18 10.16 -8.34
C PHE A 56 6.58 10.44 -7.77
N ASN A 57 6.83 10.09 -6.49
CA ASN A 57 8.15 10.25 -5.87
C ASN A 57 9.11 9.06 -6.07
N SER A 58 8.65 7.96 -6.67
CA SER A 58 9.46 6.72 -6.77
C SER A 58 10.61 6.80 -7.77
N ILE A 59 10.49 7.62 -8.82
CA ILE A 59 11.50 7.75 -9.89
C ILE A 59 11.68 9.24 -10.22
N PRO A 60 12.56 9.96 -9.48
CA PRO A 60 12.79 11.39 -9.69
C PRO A 60 13.36 11.71 -11.08
N GLU A 61 14.17 10.79 -11.62
CA GLU A 61 14.87 10.95 -12.89
C GLU A 61 13.94 10.91 -14.11
N LEU A 62 12.83 10.15 -14.03
CA LEU A 62 11.86 9.97 -15.12
C LEU A 62 10.42 9.83 -14.61
N PRO A 63 9.66 10.93 -14.49
CA PRO A 63 8.24 10.87 -14.13
C PRO A 63 7.39 10.11 -15.17
N LEU A 64 7.85 10.05 -16.43
CA LEU A 64 7.20 9.27 -17.49
C LEU A 64 7.17 7.76 -17.21
N ALA A 65 8.22 7.21 -16.59
CA ALA A 65 8.29 5.79 -16.25
C ALA A 65 7.26 5.43 -15.16
N ALA A 66 7.13 6.28 -14.16
CA ALA A 66 6.16 6.13 -13.08
C ALA A 66 4.71 6.19 -13.59
N ILE A 67 4.42 7.12 -14.51
CA ILE A 67 3.10 7.26 -15.15
C ILE A 67 2.76 6.02 -16.01
N MET A 68 3.71 5.50 -16.77
CA MET A 68 3.49 4.29 -17.57
C MET A 68 3.27 3.04 -16.69
N ALA A 69 4.02 2.91 -15.59
CA ALA A 69 3.86 1.81 -14.66
C ALA A 69 2.50 1.84 -13.93
N ILE A 70 2.03 3.02 -13.50
CA ILE A 70 0.72 3.14 -12.83
C ILE A 70 -0.45 2.96 -13.79
N LEU A 71 -0.34 3.44 -15.03
CA LEU A 71 -1.34 3.19 -16.07
C LEU A 71 -1.46 1.69 -16.36
N PHE A 72 -0.33 1.01 -16.54
CA PHE A 72 -0.31 -0.44 -16.74
C PHE A 72 -0.92 -1.18 -15.56
N ALA A 73 -0.53 -0.84 -14.33
CA ALA A 73 -1.09 -1.42 -13.11
C ALA A 73 -2.61 -1.24 -13.03
N THR A 74 -3.11 -0.04 -13.33
CA THR A 74 -4.53 0.32 -13.25
C THR A 74 -5.36 -0.45 -14.27
N ILE A 75 -4.93 -0.46 -15.54
CA ILE A 75 -5.62 -1.16 -16.62
C ILE A 75 -5.66 -2.67 -16.36
N TYR A 76 -4.55 -3.23 -15.88
CA TYR A 76 -4.45 -4.66 -15.63
C TYR A 76 -5.24 -5.10 -14.39
N ALA A 77 -5.20 -4.31 -13.30
CA ALA A 77 -5.97 -4.56 -12.08
C ALA A 77 -7.48 -4.53 -12.33
N TRP A 78 -7.95 -3.68 -13.24
CA TRP A 78 -9.39 -3.60 -13.56
C TRP A 78 -9.89 -4.83 -14.32
N LYS A 79 -9.03 -5.48 -15.12
CA LYS A 79 -9.39 -6.69 -15.88
C LYS A 79 -9.25 -7.99 -15.10
N LYS A 80 -8.33 -8.08 -14.13
CA LYS A 80 -8.11 -9.27 -13.30
C LYS A 80 -8.12 -8.88 -11.83
N GLY A 81 -9.09 -9.41 -11.06
CA GLY A 81 -9.25 -9.14 -9.62
C GLY A 81 -8.14 -9.68 -8.70
N GLY A 82 -6.94 -9.96 -9.22
CA GLY A 82 -5.79 -10.40 -8.43
C GLY A 82 -4.76 -9.27 -8.28
N ILE A 83 -4.19 -9.13 -7.08
CA ILE A 83 -3.22 -8.06 -6.76
C ILE A 83 -1.82 -8.40 -7.29
N ILE A 84 -1.47 -9.69 -7.33
CA ILE A 84 -0.09 -10.15 -7.62
C ILE A 84 0.35 -9.76 -9.05
N VAL A 85 -0.52 -9.99 -10.04
CA VAL A 85 -0.18 -9.76 -11.45
C VAL A 85 0.03 -8.28 -11.81
N PRO A 86 -0.85 -7.33 -11.43
CA PRO A 86 -0.61 -5.92 -11.71
C PRO A 86 0.62 -5.37 -10.97
N VAL A 87 0.94 -5.87 -9.78
CA VAL A 87 2.15 -5.47 -9.03
C VAL A 87 3.43 -5.97 -9.73
N LEU A 88 3.51 -7.26 -10.06
CA LEU A 88 4.67 -7.78 -10.78
C LEU A 88 4.81 -7.17 -12.17
N GLY A 89 3.70 -6.95 -12.86
CA GLY A 89 3.66 -6.30 -14.17
C GLY A 89 4.12 -4.85 -14.12
N SER A 90 3.70 -4.07 -13.12
CA SER A 90 4.13 -2.67 -12.97
C SER A 90 5.62 -2.55 -12.65
N ILE A 91 6.15 -3.46 -11.81
CA ILE A 91 7.60 -3.54 -11.54
C ILE A 91 8.35 -3.87 -12.84
N GLY A 92 7.87 -4.85 -13.62
CA GLY A 92 8.48 -5.21 -14.89
C GLY A 92 8.48 -4.06 -15.90
N VAL A 93 7.37 -3.33 -16.02
CA VAL A 93 7.26 -2.14 -16.89
C VAL A 93 8.18 -1.02 -16.41
N ALA A 94 8.19 -0.71 -15.11
CA ALA A 94 9.08 0.32 -14.55
C ALA A 94 10.55 -0.03 -14.80
N PHE A 95 10.93 -1.29 -14.58
CA PHE A 95 12.29 -1.78 -14.82
C PHE A 95 12.66 -1.73 -16.31
N ALA A 96 11.77 -2.15 -17.19
CA ALA A 96 12.02 -2.11 -18.64
C ALA A 96 12.19 -0.67 -19.14
N VAL A 97 11.37 0.27 -18.68
CA VAL A 97 11.47 1.69 -19.05
C VAL A 97 12.75 2.31 -18.49
N LEU A 98 13.13 2.01 -17.25
CA LEU A 98 14.38 2.50 -16.66
C LEU A 98 15.61 1.93 -17.36
N TYR A 99 15.59 0.64 -17.69
CA TYR A 99 16.69 0.01 -18.42
C TYR A 99 16.83 0.60 -19.83
N LEU A 100 15.72 0.85 -20.53
CA LEU A 100 15.73 1.48 -21.85
C LEU A 100 16.26 2.92 -21.78
N ASN A 101 15.91 3.69 -20.75
CA ASN A 101 16.42 5.06 -20.61
C ASN A 101 17.92 5.11 -20.25
N ASN A 102 18.36 4.27 -19.32
CA ASN A 102 19.78 4.18 -18.96
C ASN A 102 20.66 3.67 -20.11
N PHE A 103 20.08 2.89 -21.04
CA PHE A 103 20.75 2.43 -22.27
C PHE A 103 20.77 3.51 -23.37
N LEU A 104 19.83 4.47 -23.36
CA LEU A 104 19.76 5.57 -24.33
C LEU A 104 20.59 6.82 -23.96
N GLY A 105 21.19 6.86 -22.77
CA GLY A 105 22.28 7.80 -22.44
C GLY A 105 21.91 9.29 -22.50
N LEU A 106 20.78 9.67 -21.91
CA LEU A 106 20.46 11.06 -21.55
C LEU A 106 20.24 11.17 -20.03
#